data_AF-A0A6L7WLS8-F1
#
_entry.id   AF-A0A6L7WLS8-F1
#
_cell.length_a   1.000
_cell.length_b   1.000
_cell.length_c   1.000
_cell.angle_alpha   90.00
_cell.angle_beta   90.00
_cell.angle_gamma   90.00
#
_symmetry.space_group_name_H-M   'P 1'
#
loop_
_entity.id
_entity.type
_entity.pdbx_description
1 polymer ?
#
loop_
_entity_poly.entity_id
_entity_poly.type
_entity_poly.pdbx_seq_one_letter_code
_entity_poly.pdbx_strand_id
1 'polypeptide(L)'
;MSLVESLLGYRSFSSEPDIRKSIAQSKNYDASMESSENASSLLIFDTSRQHTWLVATPERLYFILDDVRKPAPRIGRAVRRDELKTLPDGRVAVNTRPKSDHAGLVDIGLRRRGWLYSKRLFSSERPIERAVSELLAAHSGSSRTPIAPTGKRRVRTKAN
;
A
#
# COMPACT_ATOMS: atom_id res chain seq x y z
N MET A 1 -6.52 10.83 23.70
CA MET A 1 -7.79 10.11 23.91
C MET A 1 -8.58 10.86 24.96
N SER A 2 -9.81 11.28 24.65
CA SER A 2 -10.70 11.86 25.65
C SER A 2 -11.41 10.78 26.47
N LEU A 3 -11.83 11.10 27.69
CA LEU A 3 -12.58 10.19 28.57
C LEU A 3 -13.85 9.63 27.87
N VAL A 4 -14.49 10.47 27.05
CA VAL A 4 -15.68 10.13 26.27
C VAL A 4 -15.38 9.05 25.22
N GLU A 5 -14.22 9.11 24.56
CA GLU A 5 -13.84 8.11 23.55
C GLU A 5 -13.55 6.75 24.17
N SER A 6 -12.98 6.74 25.37
CA SER A 6 -12.76 5.51 26.13
C SER A 6 -14.08 4.86 26.57
N LEU A 7 -15.08 5.66 26.96
CA LEU A 7 -16.41 5.15 27.33
C LEU A 7 -17.18 4.60 26.13
N LEU A 8 -16.93 5.14 24.93
CA LEU A 8 -17.53 4.66 23.67
C LEU A 8 -16.82 3.41 23.10
N GLY A 9 -15.80 2.89 23.79
CA GLY A 9 -15.05 1.71 23.34
C GLY A 9 -14.19 1.97 22.10
N TYR A 10 -13.83 3.23 21.82
CA TYR A 10 -12.91 3.53 20.74
C TYR A 10 -11.49 3.17 21.14
N ARG A 11 -10.77 2.50 20.24
CA ARG A 11 -9.33 2.28 20.42
C ARG A 11 -8.56 3.50 19.94
N SER A 12 -7.28 3.56 20.31
CA SER A 12 -6.34 4.46 19.65
C SER A 12 -6.07 4.02 18.20
N PHE A 13 -5.68 4.98 17.35
CA PHE A 13 -5.08 4.66 16.05
C PHE A 13 -3.85 3.79 16.24
N SER A 14 -3.60 2.91 15.27
CA SER A 14 -2.40 2.09 15.25
C SER A 14 -1.18 2.95 14.91
N SER A 15 -0.04 2.62 15.48
CA SER A 15 1.21 3.28 15.13
C SER A 15 1.60 2.96 13.69
N GLU A 16 2.39 3.82 13.04
CA GLU A 16 2.87 3.56 11.68
C GLU A 16 3.63 2.22 11.57
N PRO A 17 4.52 1.83 12.51
CA PRO A 17 5.11 0.50 12.52
C PRO A 17 4.09 -0.64 12.60
N ASP A 18 3.02 -0.49 13.41
CA ASP A 18 1.97 -1.52 13.51
C ASP A 18 1.14 -1.61 12.23
N ILE A 19 0.87 -0.47 11.58
CA ILE A 19 0.22 -0.41 10.27
C ILE A 19 1.07 -1.18 9.24
N ARG A 20 2.38 -0.97 9.20
CA ARG A 20 3.27 -1.73 8.31
C ARG A 20 3.25 -3.23 8.62
N LYS A 21 3.41 -3.61 9.88
CA LYS A 21 3.36 -5.03 10.31
C LYS A 21 2.03 -5.69 9.98
N SER A 22 0.93 -4.94 10.01
CA SER A 22 -0.41 -5.50 9.74
C SER A 22 -0.53 -6.14 8.36
N ILE A 23 0.25 -5.72 7.34
CA ILE A 23 0.14 -6.31 5.99
C ILE A 23 0.39 -7.81 5.99
N ALA A 24 1.15 -8.35 6.95
CA ALA A 24 1.40 -9.79 7.09
C ALA A 24 0.11 -10.60 7.35
N GLN A 25 -0.96 -9.95 7.81
CA GLN A 25 -2.28 -10.55 8.02
C GLN A 25 -3.13 -10.57 6.73
N SER A 26 -2.66 -9.95 5.65
CA SER A 26 -3.37 -9.94 4.37
C SER A 26 -3.33 -11.32 3.72
N LYS A 27 -4.45 -11.77 3.18
CA LYS A 27 -4.51 -12.97 2.31
C LYS A 27 -3.64 -12.85 1.05
N ASN A 28 -3.23 -11.64 0.69
CA ASN A 28 -2.38 -11.38 -0.45
C ASN A 28 -0.90 -11.28 -0.08
N TYR A 29 -0.53 -11.34 1.20
CA TYR A 29 0.86 -11.26 1.62
C TYR A 29 1.60 -12.57 1.35
N ASP A 30 2.84 -12.47 0.87
CA ASP A 30 3.71 -13.63 0.63
C ASP A 30 5.08 -13.40 1.27
N ALA A 31 5.33 -14.05 2.40
CA ALA A 31 6.58 -13.91 3.15
C ALA A 31 7.83 -14.34 2.38
N SER A 32 7.69 -15.11 1.28
CA SER A 32 8.82 -15.49 0.42
C SER A 32 9.21 -14.40 -0.60
N MET A 33 8.29 -13.46 -0.86
CA MET A 33 8.43 -12.44 -1.88
C MET A 33 8.55 -11.02 -1.29
N GLU A 34 7.96 -10.77 -0.13
CA GLU A 34 7.96 -9.46 0.52
C GLU A 34 8.13 -9.55 2.04
N SER A 35 8.56 -8.44 2.65
CA SER A 35 8.70 -8.28 4.10
C SER A 35 7.97 -7.03 4.58
N SER A 36 7.19 -7.17 5.65
CA SER A 36 6.55 -6.04 6.33
C SER A 36 7.54 -5.09 7.02
N GLU A 37 8.75 -5.55 7.35
CA GLU A 37 9.79 -4.74 7.99
C GLU A 37 10.42 -3.74 7.01
N ASN A 38 10.53 -4.15 5.74
CA ASN A 38 11.08 -3.33 4.66
C ASN A 38 10.02 -2.52 3.92
N ALA A 39 8.77 -2.57 4.38
CA ALA A 39 7.68 -1.82 3.77
C ALA A 39 7.84 -0.32 4.06
N SER A 40 7.37 0.52 3.13
CA SER A 40 7.20 1.96 3.37
C SER A 40 5.72 2.29 3.49
N SER A 41 5.40 3.32 4.25
CA SER A 41 4.03 3.74 4.57
C SER A 41 3.79 5.21 4.25
N LEU A 42 2.57 5.54 3.87
CA LEU A 42 2.11 6.91 3.66
C LEU A 42 0.67 7.07 4.17
N LEU A 43 0.46 7.96 5.13
CA LEU A 43 -0.88 8.38 5.53
C LEU A 43 -1.44 9.31 4.44
N ILE A 44 -2.57 8.93 3.84
CA ILE A 44 -3.21 9.73 2.78
C ILE A 44 -4.48 10.42 3.23
N PHE A 45 -5.19 9.87 4.22
CA PHE A 45 -6.43 10.44 4.72
C PHE A 45 -6.50 10.34 6.23
N ASP A 46 -6.98 11.40 6.88
CA ASP A 46 -7.03 11.49 8.33
C ASP A 46 -8.25 12.27 8.84
N THR A 47 -8.93 11.68 9.80
CA THR A 47 -10.06 12.26 10.54
C THR A 47 -9.95 11.86 12.01
N SER A 48 -10.80 12.42 12.87
CA SER A 48 -10.88 12.00 14.28
C SER A 48 -11.29 10.53 14.48
N ARG A 49 -11.79 9.85 13.43
CA ARG A 49 -12.31 8.47 13.52
C ARG A 49 -11.61 7.47 12.61
N GLN A 50 -10.90 7.94 11.58
CA GLN A 50 -10.34 7.07 10.56
C GLN A 50 -9.07 7.65 9.97
N HIS A 51 -8.05 6.80 9.84
CA HIS A 51 -6.88 7.00 9.01
C HIS A 51 -6.91 6.03 7.82
N THR A 52 -6.46 6.48 6.65
CA THR A 52 -6.19 5.60 5.50
C THR A 52 -4.71 5.66 5.15
N TRP A 53 -4.07 4.50 5.17
CA TRP A 53 -2.66 4.34 4.87
C TRP A 53 -2.48 3.59 3.55
N LEU A 54 -1.46 4.02 2.81
CA LEU A 54 -0.82 3.23 1.77
C LEU A 54 0.41 2.55 2.36
N VAL A 55 0.58 1.26 2.10
CA VAL A 55 1.81 0.53 2.46
C VAL A 55 2.35 -0.15 1.22
N ALA A 56 3.59 0.18 0.85
CA ALA A 56 4.26 -0.34 -0.33
C ALA A 56 5.36 -1.32 0.08
N THR A 57 5.42 -2.44 -0.63
CA THR A 57 6.52 -3.40 -0.64
C THR A 57 7.13 -3.46 -2.05
N PRO A 58 8.23 -4.19 -2.26
CA PRO A 58 8.72 -4.47 -3.62
C PRO A 58 7.67 -5.12 -4.51
N GLU A 59 6.71 -5.87 -3.95
CA GLU A 59 5.76 -6.68 -4.71
C GLU A 59 4.38 -6.03 -4.85
N ARG A 60 3.93 -5.31 -3.81
CA ARG A 60 2.53 -4.92 -3.68
C ARG A 60 2.33 -3.55 -3.05
N LEU A 61 1.18 -2.95 -3.38
CA LEU A 61 0.62 -1.79 -2.68
C LEU A 61 -0.63 -2.23 -1.91
N TYR A 62 -0.65 -1.94 -0.62
CA TYR A 62 -1.75 -2.19 0.30
C TYR A 62 -2.46 -0.89 0.67
N PHE A 63 -3.78 -0.98 0.85
CA PHE A 63 -4.63 0.09 1.36
C PHE A 63 -5.16 -0.34 2.72
N ILE A 64 -4.86 0.39 3.78
CA ILE A 64 -5.22 0.01 5.15
C ILE A 64 -6.11 1.09 5.74
N LEU A 65 -7.30 0.70 6.21
CA LEU A 65 -8.20 1.60 6.91
C LEU A 65 -8.12 1.35 8.41
N ASP A 66 -7.57 2.31 9.12
CA ASP A 66 -7.43 2.31 10.56
C ASP A 66 -8.58 3.13 11.16
N ASP A 67 -9.69 2.47 11.47
CA ASP A 67 -10.89 3.06 12.06
C ASP A 67 -10.94 2.74 13.57
N VAL A 68 -11.02 3.77 14.41
CA VAL A 68 -11.00 3.63 15.88
C VAL A 68 -12.24 2.92 16.42
N ARG A 69 -13.31 2.84 15.63
CA ARG A 69 -14.57 2.14 15.97
C ARG A 69 -14.50 0.65 15.65
N LYS A 70 -13.40 0.18 15.06
CA LYS A 70 -13.17 -1.23 14.70
C LYS A 70 -12.05 -1.81 15.57
N PRO A 71 -12.09 -3.11 15.89
CA PRO A 71 -11.12 -3.71 16.80
C PRO A 71 -9.69 -3.73 16.25
N ALA A 72 -9.52 -3.67 14.94
CA ALA A 72 -8.22 -3.65 14.27
C ALA A 72 -8.28 -2.89 12.93
N PRO A 73 -7.13 -2.46 12.38
CA PRO A 73 -7.05 -1.94 11.02
C PRO A 73 -7.55 -2.95 9.99
N ARG A 74 -8.33 -2.48 9.01
CA ARG A 74 -8.84 -3.30 7.93
C ARG A 74 -7.93 -3.18 6.72
N ILE A 75 -7.33 -4.30 6.32
CA ILE A 75 -6.52 -4.38 5.11
C ILE A 75 -7.44 -4.57 3.92
N GLY A 76 -7.44 -3.60 3.02
CA GLY A 76 -8.12 -3.68 1.73
C GLY A 76 -7.42 -4.65 0.77
N ARG A 77 -7.93 -4.72 -0.46
CA ARG A 77 -7.31 -5.54 -1.49
C ARG A 77 -5.95 -4.97 -1.89
N ALA A 78 -4.90 -5.80 -1.84
CA ALA A 78 -3.58 -5.45 -2.34
C ALA A 78 -3.57 -5.38 -3.87
N VAL A 79 -2.61 -4.65 -4.42
CA VAL A 79 -2.34 -4.55 -5.86
C VAL A 79 -0.93 -4.99 -6.12
N ARG A 80 -0.74 -5.93 -7.04
CA ARG A 80 0.62 -6.29 -7.46
C ARG A 80 1.24 -5.12 -8.23
N ARG A 81 2.55 -4.95 -8.11
CA ARG A 81 3.26 -3.84 -8.74
C ARG A 81 3.14 -3.85 -10.26
N ASP A 82 3.15 -5.04 -10.86
CA ASP A 82 2.93 -5.23 -12.31
C ASP A 82 1.49 -4.89 -12.76
N GLU A 83 0.52 -4.91 -11.85
CA GLU A 83 -0.85 -4.46 -12.10
C GLU A 83 -1.03 -2.93 -11.96
N LEU A 84 -0.08 -2.25 -11.31
CA LEU A 84 -0.03 -0.80 -11.26
C LEU A 84 0.44 -0.30 -12.62
N LYS A 85 -0.52 -0.03 -13.51
CA LYS A 85 -0.21 0.50 -14.84
C LYS A 85 0.75 1.68 -14.76
N THR A 86 1.85 1.53 -15.47
CA THR A 86 2.87 2.54 -15.61
C THR A 86 2.61 3.39 -16.84
N LEU A 87 2.99 4.65 -16.76
CA LEU A 87 3.22 5.52 -17.90
C LEU A 87 4.32 4.91 -18.80
N PRO A 88 4.50 5.39 -20.05
CA PRO A 88 5.52 4.88 -20.96
C PRO A 88 6.95 4.88 -20.40
N ASP A 89 7.22 5.73 -19.41
CA ASP A 89 8.50 5.86 -18.71
C ASP A 89 8.64 4.92 -17.48
N GLY A 90 7.68 4.01 -17.27
CA GLY A 90 7.71 3.05 -16.15
C GLY A 90 7.23 3.60 -14.82
N ARG A 91 6.82 4.87 -14.72
CA ARG A 91 6.25 5.44 -13.48
C ARG A 91 4.77 5.11 -13.33
N VAL A 92 4.30 4.85 -12.12
CA VAL A 92 2.85 4.62 -11.88
C VAL A 92 2.09 5.93 -12.07
N ALA A 93 1.01 5.89 -12.86
CA ALA A 93 0.15 7.05 -13.04
C ALA A 93 -0.60 7.38 -11.74
N VAL A 94 -0.47 8.61 -11.24
CA VAL A 94 -1.22 9.13 -10.09
C VAL A 94 -1.96 10.38 -10.52
N ASN A 95 -3.27 10.38 -10.37
CA ASN A 95 -4.12 11.53 -10.74
C ASN A 95 -4.95 11.97 -9.54
N THR A 96 -5.15 13.27 -9.39
CA THR A 96 -6.04 13.81 -8.37
C THR A 96 -7.22 14.56 -8.96
N ARG A 97 -8.28 14.65 -8.17
CA ARG A 97 -9.41 15.54 -8.44
C ARG A 97 -9.97 16.09 -7.13
N PRO A 98 -10.49 17.32 -7.12
CA PRO A 98 -11.11 17.89 -5.92
C PRO A 98 -12.36 17.09 -5.51
N LYS A 99 -12.64 17.03 -4.19
CA LYS A 99 -13.89 16.45 -3.64
C LYS A 99 -14.64 17.40 -2.70
N SER A 100 -13.88 18.15 -1.90
CA SER A 100 -14.36 19.17 -0.95
C SER A 100 -13.22 20.14 -0.63
N ASP A 101 -13.46 21.12 0.23
CA ASP A 101 -12.42 22.07 0.67
C ASP A 101 -11.29 21.40 1.43
N HIS A 102 -11.57 20.31 2.16
CA HIS A 102 -10.60 19.63 3.02
C HIS A 102 -10.07 18.31 2.43
N ALA A 103 -10.73 17.76 1.41
CA ALA A 103 -10.37 16.46 0.83
C ALA A 103 -10.37 16.47 -0.69
N GLY A 104 -9.52 15.63 -1.28
CA GLY A 104 -9.53 15.29 -2.70
C GLY A 104 -9.69 13.80 -2.90
N LEU A 105 -9.73 13.39 -4.17
CA LEU A 105 -9.65 12.00 -4.59
C LEU A 105 -8.31 11.78 -5.28
N VAL A 106 -7.72 10.62 -5.04
CA VAL A 106 -6.53 10.13 -5.73
C VAL A 106 -6.85 8.81 -6.43
N ASP A 107 -6.43 8.73 -7.69
CA ASP A 107 -6.45 7.53 -8.50
C ASP A 107 -4.99 7.05 -8.66
N ILE A 108 -4.71 5.77 -8.36
CA ILE A 108 -3.37 5.16 -8.41
C ILE A 108 -3.40 3.99 -9.40
N GLY A 109 -2.71 4.14 -10.53
CA GLY A 109 -2.83 3.23 -11.66
C GLY A 109 -4.24 3.27 -12.28
N LEU A 110 -4.62 2.24 -13.05
CA LEU A 110 -5.89 2.27 -13.77
C LEU A 110 -7.12 1.82 -12.98
N ARG A 111 -6.94 0.88 -12.03
CA ARG A 111 -8.06 0.19 -11.37
C ARG A 111 -8.36 0.70 -9.96
N ARG A 112 -7.46 1.48 -9.36
CA ARG A 112 -7.68 2.04 -8.02
C ARG A 112 -8.03 3.51 -8.17
N ARG A 113 -9.33 3.79 -8.15
CA ARG A 113 -9.86 5.14 -8.36
C ARG A 113 -10.67 5.58 -7.14
N GLY A 114 -10.66 6.87 -6.88
CA GLY A 114 -11.56 7.52 -5.94
C GLY A 114 -11.17 7.32 -4.48
N TRP A 115 -9.90 7.12 -4.16
CA TRP A 115 -9.47 7.10 -2.77
C TRP A 115 -9.45 8.51 -2.21
N LEU A 116 -10.04 8.70 -1.03
CA LEU A 116 -9.97 10.00 -0.38
C LEU A 116 -8.54 10.28 0.09
N TYR A 117 -8.13 11.53 -0.01
CA TYR A 117 -6.96 12.04 0.67
C TYR A 117 -7.27 13.38 1.34
N SER A 118 -6.64 13.64 2.49
CA SER A 118 -6.78 14.89 3.24
C SER A 118 -5.83 15.93 2.65
N LYS A 119 -6.34 17.06 2.16
CA LYS A 119 -5.49 18.11 1.56
C LYS A 119 -4.47 18.65 2.56
N ARG A 120 -4.82 18.75 3.85
CA ARG A 120 -3.92 19.22 4.92
C ARG A 120 -2.66 18.38 5.12
N LEU A 121 -2.66 17.12 4.66
CA LEU A 121 -1.49 16.23 4.77
C LEU A 121 -0.44 16.50 3.68
N PHE A 122 -0.78 17.32 2.67
CA PHE A 122 0.06 17.56 1.51
C PHE A 122 0.20 19.06 1.27
N SER A 123 1.44 19.51 1.11
CA SER A 123 1.75 20.90 0.77
C SER A 123 1.91 21.06 -0.74
N SER A 124 2.02 22.30 -1.20
CA SER A 124 2.40 22.61 -2.59
C SER A 124 3.78 22.04 -2.96
N GLU A 125 4.71 21.95 -1.99
CA GLU A 125 6.05 21.39 -2.18
C GLU A 125 6.06 19.86 -2.26
N ARG A 126 5.11 19.23 -1.58
CA ARG A 126 4.92 17.78 -1.55
C ARG A 126 3.46 17.40 -1.79
N PRO A 127 2.98 17.56 -3.04
CA PRO A 127 1.63 17.16 -3.40
C PRO A 127 1.48 15.64 -3.30
N ILE A 128 0.26 15.15 -3.15
CA ILE A 128 -0.05 13.72 -2.99
C ILE A 128 0.51 12.88 -4.15
N GLU A 129 0.48 13.39 -5.39
CA GLU A 129 1.03 12.70 -6.56
C GLU A 129 2.53 12.41 -6.39
N ARG A 130 3.27 13.40 -5.89
CA ARG A 130 4.70 13.27 -5.59
C ARG A 130 4.91 12.31 -4.42
N ALA A 131 4.15 12.45 -3.33
CA ALA A 131 4.28 11.59 -2.15
C ALA A 131 3.99 10.11 -2.46
N VAL A 132 2.98 9.83 -3.28
CA VAL A 132 2.67 8.46 -3.76
C VAL A 132 3.76 7.96 -4.69
N SER A 133 4.27 8.81 -5.59
CA SER A 133 5.37 8.42 -6.49
C SER A 133 6.65 8.09 -5.72
N GLU A 134 7.00 8.87 -4.69
CA GLU A 134 8.12 8.62 -3.78
C GLU A 134 7.93 7.30 -3.02
N LEU A 135 6.74 7.07 -2.46
CA LEU A 135 6.39 5.82 -1.77
C LEU A 135 6.61 4.62 -2.68
N LEU A 136 6.18 4.70 -3.93
CA LEU A 136 6.32 3.60 -4.88
C LEU A 136 7.79 3.46 -5.30
N ALA A 137 8.49 4.56 -5.60
CA ALA A 137 9.89 4.52 -6.06
C ALA A 137 10.86 3.90 -5.04
N ALA A 138 10.56 3.99 -3.73
CA ALA A 138 11.37 3.40 -2.65
C ALA A 138 11.71 1.91 -2.85
N HIS A 139 10.91 1.18 -3.62
CA HIS A 139 11.14 -0.25 -3.90
C HIS A 139 11.31 -0.59 -5.38
N SER A 140 11.47 0.41 -6.27
CA SER A 140 11.67 0.17 -7.71
C SER A 140 13.06 -0.35 -8.08
N GLY A 141 14.04 -0.27 -7.16
CA GLY A 141 15.42 -0.70 -7.39
C GLY A 141 15.70 -2.19 -7.12
N SER A 142 14.73 -2.96 -6.65
CA SER A 142 14.89 -4.40 -6.37
C SER A 142 14.31 -5.24 -7.51
N SER A 143 14.87 -5.06 -8.72
CA SER A 143 14.57 -5.92 -9.86
C SER A 143 15.15 -7.31 -9.59
N ARG A 144 14.35 -8.25 -9.09
CA ARG A 144 14.72 -9.67 -9.08
C ARG A 144 14.85 -10.14 -10.53
N THR A 145 16.06 -10.50 -10.93
CA THR A 145 16.30 -11.32 -12.12
C THR A 145 15.43 -12.57 -12.02
N PRO A 146 14.63 -12.92 -13.05
CA PRO A 146 13.88 -14.17 -13.01
C PRO A 146 14.87 -15.33 -13.03
N ILE A 147 14.90 -16.10 -11.93
CA ILE A 147 15.64 -17.35 -11.88
C ILE A 147 14.90 -18.31 -12.82
N ALA A 148 15.51 -18.61 -13.97
CA ALA A 148 14.98 -19.54 -14.93
C ALA A 148 14.71 -20.91 -14.27
N PRO A 149 13.60 -21.59 -14.60
CA PRO A 149 13.34 -22.93 -14.09
C PRO A 149 14.42 -23.88 -14.62
N THR A 150 15.25 -24.40 -13.72
CA THR A 150 16.26 -25.41 -14.03
C THR A 150 15.53 -26.71 -14.38
N GLY A 151 15.27 -26.90 -15.68
CA GLY A 151 14.74 -28.14 -16.22
C GLY A 151 15.70 -29.29 -15.96
N LYS A 152 15.39 -30.15 -14.99
CA LYS A 152 16.02 -31.47 -14.85
C LYS A 152 15.54 -32.36 -16.01
N ARG A 153 16.34 -32.43 -17.07
CA ARG A 153 16.17 -33.38 -18.17
C ARG A 153 16.54 -34.77 -17.66
N ARG A 154 15.54 -35.62 -17.38
CA ARG A 154 15.74 -37.05 -17.10
C ARG A 154 16.23 -37.74 -18.38
N VAL A 155 17.46 -38.23 -18.36
CA VAL A 155 17.98 -39.17 -19.36
C VAL A 155 17.33 -40.54 -19.11
N ARG A 156 16.61 -41.06 -20.10
CA ARG A 156 16.19 -42.46 -20.15
C ARG A 156 17.26 -43.25 -20.91
N THR A 157 18.05 -44.03 -20.18
CA THR A 157 18.84 -45.14 -20.74
C THR A 157 17.88 -46.28 -21.07
N LYS A 158 17.86 -46.73 -22.32
CA LYS A 158 17.37 -48.06 -22.70
C LYS A 158 18.61 -48.95 -22.89
N ALA A 159 18.68 -50.04 -22.14
CA ALA A 159 19.59 -51.14 -22.40
C ALA A 159 18.98 -52.03 -23.50
N ASN A 160 19.83 -52.49 -24.42
CA ASN A 160 19.62 -53.70 -25.23
C ASN A 160 20.32 -54.86 -24.53
#